data_AF-A0A382UWJ0-F1
#
_entry.id   AF-A0A382UWJ0-F1
#
_cell.length_a   1.000
_cell.length_b   1.000
_cell.length_c   1.000
_cell.angle_alpha   90.00
_cell.angle_beta   90.00
_cell.angle_gamma   90.00
#
_symmetry.space_group_name_H-M   'P 1'
#
loop_
_entity.id
_entity.type
_entity.pdbx_description
1 polymer ?
#
loop_
_entity_poly.entity_id
_entity_poly.type
_entity_poly.pdbx_seq_one_letter_code
_entity_poly.pdbx_strand_id
1 'polypeptide(L)'
;MKLIHQKIHQIPKVELHSHLEGTIQPSLVKQIAKRNNIKLRDGLFTPQGGFAWDDFVTFLHAYDEVSSCLQFSKDYRDITYDYLKSCSLEGTIYAETFISPDHAAEMGMSYEDVLSGCAQGIDDAEREFGIIGRIIVTCVRHLGPKQAVRIAQLMVDEPHPYIVGFGMGGDESQYVASDFTPAFQIANDAGYPCTVHAGEVCGSESVWDAINHLPMISRIG
;
A
#
# COMPACT_ATOMS: atom_id res chain seq x y z
N MET A 1 28.57 -15.92 3.01
CA MET A 1 27.56 -14.93 2.62
C MET A 1 27.04 -15.11 1.19
N LYS A 2 27.86 -15.07 0.13
CA LYS A 2 27.37 -15.18 -1.27
C LYS A 2 26.51 -16.42 -1.58
N LEU A 3 26.86 -17.59 -1.05
CA LEU A 3 26.09 -18.83 -1.24
C LEU A 3 24.71 -18.79 -0.57
N ILE A 4 24.61 -18.16 0.62
CA ILE A 4 23.33 -18.02 1.33
C ILE A 4 22.43 -17.04 0.57
N HIS A 5 22.97 -15.92 0.12
CA HIS A 5 22.23 -14.94 -0.68
C HIS A 5 21.69 -15.53 -1.99
N GLN A 6 22.52 -16.29 -2.73
CA GLN A 6 22.06 -17.00 -3.93
C GLN A 6 20.95 -18.01 -3.63
N LYS A 7 21.05 -18.75 -2.51
CA LYS A 7 20.00 -19.67 -2.08
C LYS A 7 18.70 -18.95 -1.72
N ILE A 8 18.76 -17.80 -1.06
CA ILE A 8 17.59 -16.98 -0.72
C ILE A 8 16.90 -16.45 -1.98
N HIS A 9 17.67 -15.98 -2.97
CA HIS A 9 17.12 -15.51 -4.25
C HIS A 9 16.37 -16.60 -5.01
N GLN A 10 16.84 -17.86 -4.95
CA GLN A 10 16.23 -18.98 -5.66
C GLN A 10 14.90 -19.47 -5.06
N ILE A 11 14.56 -19.08 -3.83
CA ILE A 11 13.29 -19.45 -3.20
C ILE A 11 12.16 -18.65 -3.87
N PRO A 12 11.12 -19.27 -4.43
CA PRO A 12 9.93 -18.54 -4.87
C PRO A 12 9.27 -17.86 -3.68
N LYS A 13 9.05 -16.55 -3.76
CA LYS A 13 8.51 -15.73 -2.67
C LYS A 13 7.13 -15.17 -3.01
N VAL A 14 6.34 -14.94 -1.97
CA VAL A 14 5.04 -14.28 -2.03
C VAL A 14 5.10 -13.10 -1.06
N GLU A 15 4.76 -11.91 -1.53
CA GLU A 15 4.69 -10.70 -0.72
C GLU A 15 3.23 -10.34 -0.45
N LEU A 16 2.83 -10.32 0.82
CA LEU A 16 1.42 -10.14 1.21
C LEU A 16 1.19 -8.91 2.09
N HIS A 17 2.24 -8.12 2.32
CA HIS A 17 2.18 -6.91 3.12
C HIS A 17 3.20 -5.92 2.54
N SER A 18 2.71 -4.98 1.74
CA SER A 18 3.52 -3.90 1.20
C SER A 18 2.64 -2.70 0.85
N HIS A 19 3.00 -1.52 1.32
CA HIS A 19 2.31 -0.26 0.98
C HIS A 19 2.95 0.33 -0.27
N LEU A 20 2.18 0.45 -1.36
CA LEU A 20 2.73 0.81 -2.67
C LEU A 20 3.51 2.13 -2.63
N GLU A 21 2.97 3.14 -1.97
CA GLU A 21 3.58 4.47 -1.84
C GLU A 21 4.90 4.42 -1.03
N GLY A 22 5.04 3.42 -0.14
CA GLY A 22 6.25 3.16 0.63
C GLY A 22 7.36 2.45 -0.14
N THR A 23 7.07 1.94 -1.35
CA THR A 23 8.05 1.19 -2.17
C THR A 23 8.87 2.09 -3.10
N ILE A 24 8.51 3.38 -3.19
CA ILE A 24 9.00 4.28 -4.23
C ILE A 24 10.47 4.60 -4.00
N GLN A 25 11.32 4.27 -4.98
CA GLN A 25 12.74 4.56 -4.91
C GLN A 25 13.02 6.07 -5.04
N PRO A 26 14.01 6.63 -4.32
CA PRO A 26 14.39 8.04 -4.40
C PRO A 26 14.62 8.60 -5.81
N SER A 27 15.17 7.78 -6.71
CA SER A 27 15.35 8.13 -8.12
C SER A 27 14.02 8.37 -8.83
N LEU A 28 13.03 7.51 -8.59
CA LEU A 28 11.69 7.61 -9.16
C LEU A 28 10.91 8.79 -8.56
N VAL A 29 11.01 9.04 -7.25
CA VAL A 29 10.43 10.24 -6.61
C VAL A 29 10.92 11.51 -7.32
N LYS A 30 12.23 11.64 -7.55
CA LYS A 30 12.81 12.80 -8.24
C LYS A 30 12.29 12.95 -9.68
N GLN A 31 12.07 11.83 -10.38
CA GLN A 31 11.52 11.85 -11.74
C GLN A 31 10.06 12.31 -11.74
N ILE A 32 9.24 11.77 -10.84
CA ILE A 32 7.83 12.12 -10.69
C ILE A 32 7.69 13.59 -10.26
N ALA A 33 8.40 14.01 -9.23
CA ALA A 33 8.36 15.39 -8.75
C ALA A 33 8.75 16.39 -9.85
N LYS A 34 9.79 16.10 -10.64
CA LYS A 34 10.16 16.92 -11.80
C LYS A 34 9.06 16.93 -12.86
N ARG A 35 8.46 15.78 -13.18
CA ARG A 35 7.37 15.66 -14.16
C ARG A 35 6.15 16.48 -13.73
N ASN A 36 5.82 16.44 -12.45
CA ASN A 36 4.63 17.07 -11.87
C ASN A 36 4.89 18.50 -11.39
N ASN A 37 6.10 19.04 -11.60
CA ASN A 37 6.51 20.37 -11.17
C ASN A 37 6.36 20.61 -9.66
N ILE A 38 6.67 19.60 -8.86
CA ILE A 38 6.63 19.61 -7.40
C ILE A 38 8.02 19.85 -6.84
N LYS A 39 8.14 20.78 -5.89
CA LYS A 39 9.38 21.05 -5.19
C LYS A 39 9.46 20.18 -3.93
N LEU A 40 10.38 19.22 -3.94
CA LEU A 40 10.75 18.44 -2.75
C LEU A 40 11.52 19.32 -1.75
N ARG A 41 11.37 19.03 -0.45
CA ARG A 41 12.11 19.72 0.61
C ARG A 41 13.60 19.43 0.51
N ASP A 42 14.39 20.40 0.95
CA ASP A 42 15.81 20.18 1.15
C ASP A 42 16.02 19.14 2.26
N GLY A 43 16.92 18.20 2.04
CA GLY A 43 17.23 17.15 3.01
C GLY A 43 16.29 15.94 2.99
N LEU A 44 15.32 15.82 2.07
CA LEU A 44 14.53 14.59 1.92
C LEU A 44 15.40 13.35 1.61
N PHE A 45 16.53 13.58 0.94
CA PHE A 45 17.46 12.52 0.54
C PHE A 45 18.81 12.67 1.21
N THR A 46 19.41 11.54 1.58
CA THR A 46 20.79 11.48 2.05
C THR A 46 21.77 11.75 0.90
N PRO A 47 23.02 12.15 1.18
CA PRO A 47 24.06 12.28 0.15
C PRO A 47 24.32 10.98 -0.63
N GLN A 48 24.00 9.83 -0.03
CA GLN A 48 24.13 8.49 -0.63
C GLN A 48 22.93 8.12 -1.51
N GLY A 49 21.89 8.95 -1.55
CA GLY A 49 20.72 8.78 -2.42
C GLY A 49 19.56 8.00 -1.82
N GLY A 50 19.59 7.66 -0.53
CA GLY A 50 18.45 7.11 0.21
C GLY A 50 17.53 8.19 0.77
N PHE A 51 16.41 7.82 1.40
CA PHE A 51 15.60 8.75 2.18
C PHE A 51 16.31 9.11 3.50
N ALA A 52 16.17 10.36 3.92
CA ALA A 52 16.70 10.84 5.19
C ALA A 52 15.59 10.84 6.25
N TRP A 53 15.64 9.87 7.16
CA TRP A 53 14.82 9.76 8.36
C TRP A 53 15.61 9.00 9.44
N ASP A 54 15.23 9.19 10.69
CA ASP A 54 15.93 8.70 11.89
C ASP A 54 14.99 8.07 12.93
N ASP A 55 13.68 8.29 12.81
CA ASP A 55 12.64 7.65 13.60
C ASP A 55 11.36 7.44 12.79
N PHE A 56 10.34 6.85 13.42
CA PHE A 56 9.06 6.55 12.77
C PHE A 56 8.31 7.81 12.31
N VAL A 57 8.40 8.90 13.08
CA VAL A 57 7.71 10.16 12.76
C VAL A 57 8.37 10.82 11.56
N THR A 58 9.71 10.86 11.51
CA THR A 58 10.43 11.43 10.37
C THR A 58 10.34 10.55 9.13
N PHE A 59 10.16 9.24 9.29
CA PHE A 59 9.75 8.33 8.21
C PHE A 59 8.38 8.70 7.63
N LEU A 60 7.35 8.87 8.47
CA LEU A 60 6.01 9.24 8.00
C LEU A 60 6.02 10.57 7.25
N HIS A 61 6.75 11.57 7.73
CA HIS A 61 6.89 12.83 6.99
C HIS A 61 7.52 12.65 5.59
N ALA A 62 8.50 11.74 5.46
CA ALA A 62 9.10 11.44 4.15
C ALA A 62 8.10 10.67 3.26
N TYR A 63 7.36 9.73 3.83
CA TYR A 63 6.30 8.98 3.16
C TYR A 63 5.20 9.90 2.63
N ASP A 64 4.68 10.81 3.46
CA ASP A 64 3.62 11.74 3.08
C ASP A 64 4.06 12.68 1.95
N GLU A 65 5.29 13.20 2.04
CA GLU A 65 5.85 14.06 1.00
C GLU A 65 6.01 13.32 -0.33
N VAL A 66 6.50 12.08 -0.29
CA VAL A 66 6.62 11.21 -1.47
C VAL A 66 5.24 10.91 -2.07
N SER A 67 4.27 10.55 -1.22
CA SER A 67 2.90 10.25 -1.63
C SER A 67 2.23 11.47 -2.27
N SER A 68 2.49 12.67 -1.75
CA SER A 68 1.97 13.92 -2.31
C SER A 68 2.49 14.25 -3.72
N CYS A 69 3.56 13.57 -4.15
CA CYS A 69 4.09 13.74 -5.50
C CYS A 69 3.23 13.05 -6.57
N LEU A 70 2.38 12.10 -6.18
CA LEU A 70 1.55 11.31 -7.08
C LEU A 70 0.27 12.10 -7.40
N GLN A 71 0.16 12.62 -8.62
CA GLN A 71 -0.94 13.50 -9.05
C GLN A 71 -1.64 13.00 -10.33
N PHE A 72 -1.10 11.99 -10.99
CA PHE A 72 -1.63 11.45 -12.24
C PHE A 72 -1.61 9.93 -12.24
N SER A 73 -2.54 9.32 -12.99
CA SER A 73 -2.59 7.86 -13.19
C SER A 73 -1.24 7.27 -13.64
N LYS A 74 -0.49 8.00 -14.47
CA LYS A 74 0.86 7.61 -14.89
C LYS A 74 1.83 7.44 -13.72
N ASP A 75 1.69 8.21 -12.65
CA ASP A 75 2.55 8.10 -11.46
C ASP A 75 2.31 6.75 -10.78
N TYR A 76 1.05 6.37 -10.58
CA TYR A 76 0.66 5.06 -10.03
C TYR A 76 1.09 3.89 -10.93
N ARG A 77 1.04 4.05 -12.26
CA ARG A 77 1.61 3.08 -13.20
C ARG A 77 3.11 2.89 -12.97
N ASP A 78 3.86 4.00 -12.91
CA ASP A 78 5.32 3.93 -12.81
C ASP A 78 5.77 3.30 -11.50
N ILE A 79 5.15 3.66 -10.36
CA ILE A 79 5.52 3.09 -9.06
C ILE A 79 5.11 1.62 -8.94
N THR A 80 3.94 1.23 -9.48
CA THR A 80 3.48 -0.17 -9.46
C THR A 80 4.40 -1.06 -10.29
N TYR A 81 4.76 -0.61 -11.48
CA TYR A 81 5.70 -1.32 -12.35
C TYR A 81 7.08 -1.44 -11.70
N ASP A 82 7.63 -0.35 -11.13
CA ASP A 82 8.96 -0.35 -10.52
C ASP A 82 9.03 -1.27 -9.28
N TYR A 83 7.99 -1.25 -8.45
CA TYR A 83 7.82 -2.15 -7.32
C TYR A 83 7.80 -3.61 -7.74
N LEU A 84 6.87 -3.99 -8.63
CA LEU A 84 6.71 -5.40 -9.05
C LEU A 84 7.94 -5.92 -9.78
N LYS A 85 8.58 -5.09 -10.61
CA LYS A 85 9.88 -5.39 -11.21
C LYS A 85 10.92 -5.70 -10.15
N SER A 86 11.05 -4.83 -9.15
CA SER A 86 12.02 -5.00 -8.06
C SER A 86 11.78 -6.29 -7.29
N CYS A 87 10.52 -6.60 -6.96
CA CYS A 87 10.15 -7.84 -6.29
C CYS A 87 10.48 -9.08 -7.13
N SER A 88 10.19 -9.04 -8.43
CA SER A 88 10.51 -10.15 -9.34
C SER A 88 12.03 -10.40 -9.43
N LEU A 89 12.84 -9.35 -9.47
CA LEU A 89 14.31 -9.46 -9.47
C LEU A 89 14.85 -10.08 -8.17
N GLU A 90 14.12 -9.98 -7.06
CA GLU A 90 14.41 -10.64 -5.79
C GLU A 90 13.89 -12.10 -5.74
N GLY A 91 13.12 -12.54 -6.72
CA GLY A 91 12.53 -13.89 -6.81
C GLY A 91 11.11 -14.01 -6.26
N THR A 92 10.41 -12.89 -6.08
CA THR A 92 8.97 -12.86 -5.76
C THR A 92 8.16 -13.19 -7.01
N ILE A 93 7.23 -14.14 -6.87
CA ILE A 93 6.37 -14.61 -7.97
C ILE A 93 4.94 -14.07 -7.89
N TYR A 94 4.53 -13.59 -6.70
CA TYR A 94 3.20 -13.04 -6.45
C TYR A 94 3.29 -11.94 -5.39
N ALA A 95 2.58 -10.84 -5.60
CA ALA A 95 2.50 -9.73 -4.65
C ALA A 95 1.06 -9.21 -4.49
N GLU A 96 0.64 -9.00 -3.24
CA GLU A 96 -0.53 -8.22 -2.85
C GLU A 96 -0.08 -6.92 -2.21
N THR A 97 -0.27 -5.79 -2.90
CA THR A 97 0.12 -4.47 -2.40
C THR A 97 -1.09 -3.65 -1.97
N PHE A 98 -0.89 -2.86 -0.91
CA PHE A 98 -1.87 -1.93 -0.40
C PHE A 98 -1.85 -0.63 -1.20
N ILE A 99 -3.04 -0.12 -1.51
CA ILE A 99 -3.24 1.25 -1.97
C ILE A 99 -4.15 1.98 -0.99
N SER A 100 -3.93 3.29 -0.82
CA SER A 100 -4.79 4.15 -0.01
C SER A 100 -5.50 5.17 -0.89
N PRO A 101 -6.79 4.96 -1.22
CA PRO A 101 -7.52 5.93 -2.04
C PRO A 101 -7.67 7.30 -1.36
N ASP A 102 -7.65 7.37 -0.02
CA ASP A 102 -7.71 8.64 0.71
C ASP A 102 -6.48 9.51 0.41
N HIS A 103 -5.25 8.95 0.42
CA HIS A 103 -4.04 9.71 0.11
C HIS A 103 -4.05 10.23 -1.34
N ALA A 104 -4.53 9.42 -2.28
CA ALA A 104 -4.67 9.86 -3.66
C ALA A 104 -5.72 10.98 -3.82
N ALA A 105 -6.84 10.87 -3.10
CA ALA A 105 -7.91 11.86 -3.12
C ALA A 105 -7.46 13.22 -2.57
N GLU A 106 -6.57 13.26 -1.58
CA GLU A 106 -5.95 14.50 -1.10
C GLU A 106 -5.17 15.23 -2.20
N MET A 107 -4.60 14.49 -3.15
CA MET A 107 -3.91 15.03 -4.32
C MET A 107 -4.85 15.35 -5.49
N GLY A 108 -6.16 15.21 -5.29
CA GLY A 108 -7.18 15.47 -6.30
C GLY A 108 -7.34 14.34 -7.34
N MET A 109 -6.74 13.16 -7.10
CA MET A 109 -6.92 12.01 -7.97
C MET A 109 -8.22 11.29 -7.65
N SER A 110 -8.88 10.77 -8.68
CA SER A 110 -9.99 9.84 -8.49
C SER A 110 -9.49 8.43 -8.18
N TYR A 111 -10.36 7.61 -7.60
CA TYR A 111 -10.07 6.19 -7.38
C TYR A 111 -9.84 5.45 -8.71
N GLU A 112 -10.59 5.80 -9.75
CA GLU A 112 -10.37 5.30 -11.11
C GLU A 112 -8.97 5.64 -11.66
N ASP A 113 -8.47 6.86 -11.43
CA ASP A 113 -7.12 7.25 -11.88
C ASP A 113 -6.04 6.38 -11.25
N VAL A 114 -6.18 6.12 -9.95
CA VAL A 114 -5.27 5.24 -9.18
C VAL A 114 -5.32 3.83 -9.74
N LEU A 115 -6.52 3.24 -9.82
CA LEU A 115 -6.71 1.88 -10.29
C LEU A 115 -6.23 1.69 -11.72
N SER A 116 -6.53 2.63 -12.62
CA SER A 116 -6.07 2.57 -14.01
C SER A 116 -4.54 2.59 -14.09
N GLY A 117 -3.88 3.38 -13.25
CA GLY A 117 -2.44 3.44 -13.17
C GLY A 117 -1.85 2.11 -12.69
N CYS A 118 -2.32 1.65 -11.53
CA CYS A 118 -1.90 0.38 -10.94
C CYS A 118 -2.13 -0.80 -11.89
N ALA A 119 -3.30 -0.87 -12.54
CA ALA A 119 -3.63 -1.93 -13.49
C ALA A 119 -2.64 -1.99 -14.64
N GLN A 120 -2.34 -0.85 -15.28
CA GLN A 120 -1.34 -0.79 -16.34
C GLN A 120 0.06 -1.19 -15.84
N GLY A 121 0.43 -0.80 -14.61
CA GLY A 121 1.70 -1.18 -14.00
C GLY A 121 1.81 -2.70 -13.75
N ILE A 122 0.72 -3.32 -13.30
CA ILE A 122 0.60 -4.77 -13.11
C ILE A 122 0.74 -5.49 -14.45
N ASP A 123 -0.05 -5.09 -15.47
CA ASP A 123 0.00 -5.68 -16.81
C ASP A 123 1.41 -5.63 -17.41
N ASP A 124 2.09 -4.49 -17.26
CA ASP A 124 3.44 -4.29 -17.77
C ASP A 124 4.46 -5.16 -17.05
N ALA A 125 4.36 -5.27 -15.72
CA ALA A 125 5.27 -6.09 -14.92
C ALA A 125 5.03 -7.59 -15.12
N GLU A 126 3.78 -8.03 -15.24
CA GLU A 126 3.43 -9.42 -15.54
C GLU A 126 3.98 -9.83 -16.92
N ARG A 127 3.79 -8.98 -17.93
CA ARG A 127 4.29 -9.24 -19.30
C ARG A 127 5.82 -9.33 -19.36
N GLU A 128 6.54 -8.49 -18.63
CA GLU A 128 8.00 -8.38 -18.73
C GLU A 128 8.75 -9.29 -17.76
N PHE A 129 8.18 -9.55 -16.58
CA PHE A 129 8.85 -10.27 -15.49
C PHE A 129 8.09 -11.50 -14.99
N GLY A 130 6.86 -11.74 -15.45
CA GLY A 130 6.05 -12.91 -15.07
C GLY A 130 5.56 -12.91 -13.62
N ILE A 131 5.68 -11.80 -12.90
CA ILE A 131 5.16 -11.64 -11.54
C ILE A 131 3.66 -11.33 -11.59
N ILE A 132 2.90 -11.98 -10.71
CA ILE A 132 1.47 -11.72 -10.55
C ILE A 132 1.27 -10.62 -9.49
N GLY A 133 0.73 -9.48 -9.91
CA GLY A 133 0.39 -8.36 -9.01
C GLY A 133 -1.10 -8.31 -8.68
N ARG A 134 -1.44 -8.07 -7.41
CA ARG A 134 -2.80 -7.85 -6.90
C ARG A 134 -2.84 -6.68 -5.93
N ILE A 135 -4.03 -6.11 -5.76
CA ILE A 135 -4.30 -4.90 -4.99
C ILE A 135 -5.19 -5.25 -3.80
N ILE A 136 -4.86 -4.67 -2.66
CA ILE A 136 -5.75 -4.58 -1.50
C ILE A 136 -6.04 -3.11 -1.26
N VAL A 137 -7.32 -2.77 -1.25
CA VAL A 137 -7.76 -1.40 -0.94
C VAL A 137 -7.74 -1.23 0.56
N THR A 138 -7.06 -0.19 1.03
CA THR A 138 -6.94 0.07 2.47
C THR A 138 -7.61 1.37 2.87
N CYS A 139 -8.28 1.36 4.02
CA CYS A 139 -8.67 2.58 4.70
C CYS A 139 -7.58 3.03 5.69
N VAL A 140 -7.53 4.34 5.95
CA VAL A 140 -6.60 4.94 6.89
C VAL A 140 -7.27 5.10 8.25
N ARG A 141 -6.77 4.39 9.27
CA ARG A 141 -7.40 4.26 10.59
C ARG A 141 -7.67 5.61 11.27
N HIS A 142 -6.70 6.52 11.27
CA HIS A 142 -6.82 7.81 11.94
C HIS A 142 -7.74 8.82 11.22
N LEU A 143 -8.15 8.56 9.97
CA LEU A 143 -9.23 9.32 9.31
C LEU A 143 -10.64 8.90 9.81
N GLY A 144 -10.69 7.80 10.53
CA GLY A 144 -11.81 7.37 11.34
C GLY A 144 -12.85 6.50 10.62
N PRO A 145 -13.77 5.90 11.39
CA PRO A 145 -14.65 4.84 10.90
C PRO A 145 -15.58 5.24 9.76
N LYS A 146 -16.04 6.51 9.75
CA LYS A 146 -16.92 7.01 8.68
C LYS A 146 -16.21 7.03 7.33
N GLN A 147 -14.93 7.42 7.31
CA GLN A 147 -14.13 7.38 6.09
C GLN A 147 -13.81 5.94 5.69
N ALA A 148 -13.49 5.07 6.64
CA ALA A 148 -13.30 3.65 6.34
C ALA A 148 -14.53 3.00 5.66
N VAL A 149 -15.75 3.31 6.14
CA VAL A 149 -16.99 2.85 5.50
C VAL A 149 -17.11 3.38 4.08
N ARG A 150 -16.77 4.66 3.84
CA ARG A 150 -16.80 5.25 2.50
C ARG A 150 -15.83 4.56 1.55
N ILE A 151 -14.62 4.22 2.01
CA ILE A 151 -13.61 3.52 1.20
C ILE A 151 -14.03 2.08 0.90
N ALA A 152 -14.57 1.37 1.89
CA ALA A 152 -15.11 0.02 1.67
C ALA A 152 -16.26 0.04 0.65
N GLN A 153 -17.18 1.02 0.76
CA GLN A 153 -18.27 1.18 -0.19
C GLN A 153 -17.76 1.53 -1.60
N LEU A 154 -16.78 2.43 -1.71
CA LEU A 154 -16.15 2.80 -2.97
C LEU A 154 -15.52 1.58 -3.67
N MET A 155 -14.81 0.73 -2.93
CA MET A 155 -14.22 -0.51 -3.46
C MET A 155 -15.30 -1.46 -4.01
N VAL A 156 -16.44 -1.56 -3.34
CA VAL A 156 -17.54 -2.46 -3.74
C VAL A 156 -18.34 -1.89 -4.92
N ASP A 157 -18.56 -0.57 -4.95
CA ASP A 157 -19.28 0.11 -6.01
C ASP A 157 -18.47 0.16 -7.32
N GLU A 158 -17.15 0.21 -7.22
CA GLU A 158 -16.21 0.29 -8.36
C GLU A 158 -15.22 -0.91 -8.34
N PRO A 159 -15.70 -2.15 -8.58
CA PRO A 159 -14.86 -3.34 -8.51
C PRO A 159 -13.86 -3.41 -9.66
N HIS A 160 -12.69 -4.00 -9.41
CA HIS A 160 -11.65 -4.22 -10.42
C HIS A 160 -11.04 -5.62 -10.29
N PRO A 161 -10.72 -6.35 -11.40
CA PRO A 161 -10.20 -7.72 -11.35
C PRO A 161 -8.91 -7.92 -10.55
N TYR A 162 -8.10 -6.87 -10.40
CA TYR A 162 -6.88 -6.92 -9.57
C TYR A 162 -7.11 -6.71 -8.08
N ILE A 163 -8.28 -6.22 -7.67
CA ILE A 163 -8.61 -6.06 -6.25
C ILE A 163 -9.00 -7.42 -5.70
N VAL A 164 -8.28 -7.85 -4.66
CA VAL A 164 -8.48 -9.17 -4.04
C VAL A 164 -8.81 -9.10 -2.56
N GLY A 165 -8.86 -7.90 -1.97
CA GLY A 165 -9.18 -7.76 -0.56
C GLY A 165 -9.30 -6.33 -0.10
N PHE A 166 -9.75 -6.20 1.14
CA PHE A 166 -9.83 -4.96 1.87
C PHE A 166 -8.89 -4.99 3.07
N GLY A 167 -8.37 -3.84 3.48
CA GLY A 167 -7.64 -3.77 4.72
C GLY A 167 -7.63 -2.41 5.42
N MET A 168 -6.88 -2.35 6.51
CA MET A 168 -6.72 -1.15 7.31
C MET A 168 -5.29 -1.03 7.80
N GLY A 169 -4.74 0.18 7.69
CA GLY A 169 -3.44 0.58 8.22
C GLY A 169 -3.50 2.00 8.81
N GLY A 170 -2.33 2.60 9.04
CA GLY A 170 -2.20 3.90 9.71
C GLY A 170 -2.07 3.78 11.23
N ASP A 171 -2.07 4.92 11.94
CA ASP A 171 -1.86 4.98 13.39
C ASP A 171 -2.84 4.08 14.19
N GLU A 172 -2.30 2.96 14.68
CA GLU A 172 -3.01 1.94 15.45
C GLU A 172 -3.56 2.46 16.78
N SER A 173 -2.96 3.51 17.34
CA SER A 173 -3.38 4.10 18.61
C SER A 173 -4.69 4.90 18.51
N GLN A 174 -5.14 5.20 17.28
CA GLN A 174 -6.40 5.91 17.04
C GLN A 174 -7.56 4.93 16.87
N TYR A 175 -8.67 5.19 17.56
CA TYR A 175 -9.90 4.39 17.53
C TYR A 175 -9.70 2.92 17.99
N VAL A 176 -10.79 2.21 18.27
CA VAL A 176 -10.73 0.78 18.59
C VAL A 176 -11.18 -0.06 17.40
N ALA A 177 -10.71 -1.31 17.30
CA ALA A 177 -11.00 -2.18 16.15
C ALA A 177 -12.49 -2.31 15.86
N SER A 178 -13.33 -2.44 16.91
CA SER A 178 -14.79 -2.56 16.78
C SER A 178 -15.45 -1.37 16.08
N ASP A 179 -14.84 -0.18 16.10
CA ASP A 179 -15.38 0.99 15.42
C ASP A 179 -15.42 0.80 13.89
N PHE A 180 -14.52 -0.02 13.35
CA PHE A 180 -14.38 -0.28 11.90
C PHE A 180 -15.16 -1.50 11.41
N THR A 181 -15.83 -2.23 12.31
CA THR A 181 -16.69 -3.38 11.97
C THR A 181 -17.59 -3.11 10.76
N PRO A 182 -18.27 -1.94 10.64
CA PRO A 182 -19.14 -1.69 9.49
C PRO A 182 -18.41 -1.66 8.14
N ALA A 183 -17.18 -1.12 8.09
CA ALA A 183 -16.39 -1.08 6.86
C ALA A 183 -15.96 -2.49 6.43
N PHE A 184 -15.49 -3.29 7.38
CA PHE A 184 -15.10 -4.68 7.15
C PHE A 184 -16.31 -5.57 6.80
N GLN A 185 -17.48 -5.28 7.35
CA GLN A 185 -18.71 -5.99 6.99
C GLN A 185 -19.10 -5.74 5.53
N ILE A 186 -18.98 -4.51 5.03
CA ILE A 186 -19.23 -4.18 3.61
C ILE A 186 -18.33 -5.01 2.69
N ALA A 187 -17.03 -5.06 2.97
CA ALA A 187 -16.08 -5.85 2.19
C ALA A 187 -16.40 -7.35 2.25
N ASN A 188 -16.68 -7.87 3.45
CA ASN A 188 -17.04 -9.27 3.65
C ASN A 188 -18.34 -9.67 2.93
N ASP A 189 -19.38 -8.84 3.00
CA ASP A 189 -20.67 -9.10 2.35
C ASP A 189 -20.55 -9.09 0.81
N ALA A 190 -19.60 -8.32 0.29
CA ALA A 190 -19.22 -8.34 -1.13
C ALA A 190 -18.27 -9.49 -1.50
N GLY A 191 -17.87 -10.34 -0.55
CA GLY A 191 -17.04 -11.52 -0.77
C GLY A 191 -15.53 -11.26 -0.78
N TYR A 192 -15.07 -10.09 -0.33
CA TYR A 192 -13.64 -9.79 -0.24
C TYR A 192 -13.06 -10.28 1.10
N PRO A 193 -11.92 -10.99 1.10
CA PRO A 193 -11.18 -11.28 2.31
C PRO A 193 -10.56 -9.99 2.88
N CYS A 194 -10.39 -9.97 4.20
CA CYS A 194 -9.92 -8.80 4.92
C CYS A 194 -8.57 -9.04 5.63
N THR A 195 -7.76 -7.98 5.73
CA THR A 195 -6.50 -7.94 6.49
C THR A 195 -6.40 -6.65 7.30
N VAL A 196 -5.68 -6.66 8.43
CA VAL A 196 -5.57 -5.46 9.30
C VAL A 196 -4.25 -5.45 10.03
N HIS A 197 -3.61 -4.27 10.12
CA HIS A 197 -2.44 -4.06 10.97
C HIS A 197 -2.88 -4.14 12.43
N ALA A 198 -2.24 -5.01 13.22
CA ALA A 198 -2.51 -5.11 14.64
C ALA A 198 -1.27 -5.63 15.40
N GLY A 199 -0.95 -5.00 16.53
CA GLY A 199 0.20 -5.32 17.36
C GLY A 199 1.52 -4.67 16.90
N GLU A 200 1.46 -3.63 16.06
CA GLU A 200 2.64 -2.92 15.54
C GLU A 200 3.08 -1.82 16.52
N VAL A 201 2.13 -0.98 16.94
CA VAL A 201 2.32 0.11 17.89
C VAL A 201 1.66 -0.23 19.23
N CYS A 202 0.49 -0.87 19.17
CA CYS A 202 -0.20 -1.39 20.36
C CYS A 202 0.30 -2.80 20.72
N GLY A 203 -0.10 -3.31 21.89
CA GLY A 203 0.29 -4.65 22.31
C GLY A 203 -0.55 -5.75 21.68
N SER A 204 -0.32 -6.98 22.15
CA SER A 204 -1.05 -8.18 21.70
C SER A 204 -2.56 -8.10 21.88
N GLU A 205 -3.07 -7.23 22.75
CA GLU A 205 -4.48 -6.94 22.91
C GLU A 205 -5.13 -6.43 21.62
N SER A 206 -4.42 -5.61 20.83
CA SER A 206 -4.95 -5.11 19.56
C SER A 206 -5.13 -6.22 18.52
N VAL A 207 -4.23 -7.22 18.54
CA VAL A 207 -4.36 -8.43 17.70
C VAL A 207 -5.63 -9.19 18.06
N TRP A 208 -5.89 -9.36 19.37
CA TRP A 208 -7.12 -10.02 19.83
C TRP A 208 -8.37 -9.19 19.51
N ASP A 209 -8.32 -7.88 19.65
CA ASP A 209 -9.43 -7.01 19.29
C ASP A 209 -9.76 -7.11 17.81
N ALA A 210 -8.75 -7.12 16.94
CA ALA A 210 -8.93 -7.34 15.51
C ALA A 210 -9.60 -8.70 15.21
N ILE A 211 -9.11 -9.78 15.82
CA ILE A 211 -9.65 -11.13 15.63
C ILE A 211 -11.10 -11.25 16.16
N ASN A 212 -11.39 -10.63 17.29
CA ASN A 212 -12.67 -10.79 17.98
C ASN A 212 -13.77 -9.84 17.48
N HIS A 213 -13.40 -8.69 16.92
CA HIS A 213 -14.36 -7.63 16.58
C HIS A 213 -14.49 -7.35 15.09
N LEU A 214 -13.47 -7.64 14.27
CA LEU A 214 -13.57 -7.43 12.83
C LEU A 214 -14.05 -8.71 12.14
N PRO A 215 -15.06 -8.63 11.26
CA PRO A 215 -15.59 -9.79 10.59
C PRO A 215 -14.57 -10.38 9.60
N MET A 216 -14.33 -11.69 9.71
CA MET A 216 -13.67 -12.52 8.70
C MET A 216 -12.29 -12.01 8.26
N ILE A 217 -11.50 -11.52 9.22
CA ILE A 217 -10.06 -11.27 9.01
C ILE A 217 -9.38 -12.58 8.62
N SER A 218 -8.80 -12.59 7.41
CA SER A 218 -8.09 -13.75 6.88
C SER A 218 -6.63 -13.79 7.33
N ARG A 219 -6.06 -12.63 7.69
CA ARG A 219 -4.69 -12.49 8.18
C ARG A 219 -4.49 -11.18 8.97
N ILE A 220 -3.52 -11.19 9.88
CA ILE A 220 -3.02 -9.99 10.56
C ILE A 220 -1.80 -9.48 9.79
N GLY A 221 -1.77 -8.18 9.56
CA GLY A 221 -0.69 -7.45 8.91
C GLY A 221 0.38 -7.04 9.91
#